data_AF-K0F7D2-F1
#
_entry.id   AF-K0F7D2-F1
#
_cell.length_a   1.000
_cell.length_b   1.000
_cell.length_c   1.000
_cell.angle_alpha   90.00
_cell.angle_beta   90.00
_cell.angle_gamma   90.00
#
_symmetry.space_group_name_H-M   'P 1'
#
loop_
_entity.id
_entity.type
_entity.pdbx_description
1 polymer ?
#
loop_
_entity_poly.entity_id
_entity_poly.type
_entity_poly.pdbx_seq_one_letter_code
_entity_poly.pdbx_strand_id
1 'polypeptide(L)' 'MITGPDGAVEVIVSLAEYQQLKAEREELHRLRREDERRTAIAVQFREGIAQYEADPTSFRTLTREDLQREDLFDRP' A
#
# COMPACT_ATOMS: atom_id res chain seq x y z
N MET A 1 22.91 1.91 -28.88
CA MET A 1 23.14 0.59 -28.25
C MET A 1 24.57 0.20 -28.57
N ILE A 2 25.47 0.27 -27.59
CA ILE A 2 26.88 -0.11 -27.77
C ILE A 2 27.06 -1.41 -26.99
N THR A 3 27.38 -2.50 -27.68
CA THR A 3 27.65 -3.78 -27.02
C THR A 3 29.15 -3.83 -26.71
N GLY A 4 29.51 -3.78 -25.43
CA GLY A 4 30.87 -3.94 -24.94
C GLY A 4 31.39 -5.38 -25.13
N PRO A 5 32.70 -5.59 -25.02
CA PRO A 5 33.35 -6.88 -25.31
C PRO A 5 32.85 -8.04 -24.44
N ASP A 6 32.26 -7.75 -23.28
CA ASP A 6 31.70 -8.75 -22.36
C ASP A 6 30.20 -9.03 -22.58
N GLY A 7 29.62 -8.52 -23.67
CA GLY A 7 28.18 -8.60 -23.93
C GLY A 7 27.33 -7.56 -23.17
N ALA A 8 27.97 -6.67 -22.41
CA ALA A 8 27.29 -5.56 -21.75
C ALA A 8 26.72 -4.60 -22.79
N VAL A 9 25.41 -4.35 -22.74
CA VAL A 9 24.75 -3.40 -23.66
C VAL A 9 24.60 -2.06 -22.97
N GLU A 10 25.34 -1.06 -23.43
CA GLU A 10 25.17 0.32 -23.01
C GLU A 10 24.11 1.01 -23.87
N VAL A 11 23.05 1.46 -23.20
CA VAL A 11 21.99 2.28 -23.79
C VAL A 11 22.27 3.73 -23.44
N ILE A 12 22.66 4.51 -24.45
CA ILE A 12 22.85 5.95 -24.31
C ILE A 12 21.47 6.60 -24.46
N VAL A 13 20.98 7.18 -23.38
CA VAL A 13 19.77 8.01 -23.33
C VAL A 13 20.17 9.44 -22.97
N SER A 14 19.37 10.42 -23.36
CA SER A 14 19.59 11.79 -22.88
C SER A 14 19.40 11.84 -21.35
N LEU A 15 20.11 12.76 -20.69
CA LEU A 15 19.97 12.95 -19.24
C LEU A 15 18.51 13.26 -18.85
N ALA A 16 17.81 14.03 -19.69
CA ALA A 16 16.41 14.38 -19.48
C ALA A 16 15.48 13.15 -19.52
N GLU A 17 15.63 12.28 -20.52
CA GLU A 17 14.87 11.03 -20.63
C GLU A 17 15.14 10.11 -19.43
N TYR A 18 16.41 9.98 -19.01
CA TYR A 18 16.76 9.19 -17.84
C TYR A 18 16.11 9.73 -16.55
N GLN A 19 16.13 11.05 -16.36
CA GLN A 19 15.52 11.69 -15.20
C GLN A 19 14.00 11.51 -15.19
N GLN A 20 13.34 11.65 -16.34
CA GLN A 20 11.91 11.41 -16.46
C GLN A 20 11.55 9.97 -16.13
N LEU A 21 12.27 8.99 -16.71
CA LEU A 21 12.03 7.57 -16.45
C LEU A 21 12.23 7.23 -14.96
N LYS A 22 13.22 7.84 -14.32
CA LYS A 22 13.45 7.67 -12.88
C LYS A 22 12.27 8.19 -12.06
N ALA A 23 11.74 9.37 -12.40
CA ALA A 23 10.59 9.96 -11.72
C ALA A 23 9.32 9.13 -11.90
N GLU A 24 9.04 8.65 -13.12
CA GLU A 24 7.90 7.78 -13.40
C GLU A 24 7.99 6.45 -12.64
N ARG A 25 9.20 5.90 -12.51
CA ARG A 25 9.43 4.68 -11.70
C ARG A 25 9.15 4.92 -10.21
N GLU A 26 9.61 6.05 -9.67
CA GLU A 26 9.35 6.42 -8.27
C GLU A 26 7.84 6.61 -8.01
N GLU A 27 7.13 7.23 -8.95
CA GLU A 27 5.67 7.38 -8.86
C GLU A 27 4.95 6.03 -8.95
N LEU A 28 5.38 5.13 -9.83
CA LEU A 28 4.83 3.77 -9.89
C LEU A 28 5.04 3.01 -8.57
N HIS A 29 6.22 3.15 -7.95
CA HIS A 29 6.47 2.56 -6.63
C HIS A 29 5.60 3.18 -5.52
N ARG A 30 5.31 4.48 -5.60
CA ARG A 30 4.37 5.15 -4.69
C ARG A 30 2.97 4.57 -4.85
N LEU A 31 2.46 4.47 -6.08
CA LEU A 31 1.14 3.94 -6.40
C LEU A 31 0.99 2.47 -5.98
N ARG A 32 2.00 1.63 -6.22
CA ARG A 32 1.98 0.23 -5.74
C ARG A 32 1.88 0.11 -4.23
N ARG A 33 2.64 0.91 -3.47
CA ARG A 33 2.54 0.92 -2.01
C ARG A 33 1.17 1.38 -1.52
N GLU A 34 0.56 2.33 -2.21
CA GLU A 34 -0.80 2.79 -1.92
C GLU A 34 -1.83 1.68 -2.19
N ASP A 35 -1.69 0.96 -3.29
CA ASP A 35 -2.55 -0.17 -3.64
C ASP A 35 -2.39 -1.36 -2.68
N GLU A 36 -1.16 -1.69 -2.28
CA GLU A 36 -0.86 -2.69 -1.25
C GLU A 36 -1.51 -2.32 0.09
N ARG A 37 -1.44 -1.04 0.48
CA ARG A 37 -2.10 -0.55 1.69
C ARG A 37 -3.62 -0.66 1.62
N ARG A 38 -4.22 -0.27 0.50
CA ARG A 38 -5.67 -0.40 0.28
C ARG A 38 -6.09 -1.87 0.30
N THR A 39 -5.32 -2.75 -0.33
CA THR A 39 -5.55 -4.20 -0.33
C THR A 39 -5.47 -4.76 1.09
N ALA A 40 -4.49 -4.37 1.90
CA ALA A 40 -4.37 -4.79 3.29
C ALA A 40 -5.61 -4.39 4.12
N ILE A 41 -6.11 -3.15 3.95
CA ILE A 41 -7.34 -2.69 4.62
C ILE A 41 -8.55 -3.53 4.17
N ALA A 42 -8.67 -3.80 2.88
CA ALA A 42 -9.78 -4.62 2.36
C ALA A 42 -9.73 -6.07 2.85
N VAL A 43 -8.54 -6.63 3.10
CA VAL A 43 -8.38 -7.94 3.74
C VAL A 43 -8.82 -7.88 5.20
N GLN A 44 -8.32 -6.92 5.97
CA GLN A 44 -8.70 -6.75 7.39
C GLN A 44 -10.22 -6.57 7.57
N PHE A 45 -10.86 -5.81 6.69
CA PHE A 45 -12.32 -5.62 6.75
C PHE A 45 -13.09 -6.92 6.50
N ARG A 46 -12.66 -7.71 5.50
CA ARG A 46 -13.27 -9.02 5.23
C ARG A 46 -13.07 -9.99 6.38
N GLU A 47 -11.89 -10.01 6.98
CA GLU A 47 -11.61 -10.82 8.17
C GLU A 47 -12.49 -10.39 9.36
N GLY A 48 -12.65 -9.08 9.57
CA GLY A 48 -13.52 -8.54 10.61
C GLY A 48 -15.00 -8.91 10.41
N ILE A 49 -15.50 -8.86 9.17
CA ILE A 49 -16.87 -9.32 8.85
C ILE A 49 -17.01 -10.82 9.15
N ALA A 50 -16.07 -11.65 8.68
CA ALA A 50 -16.14 -13.08 8.92
C ALA A 50 -16.10 -13.43 10.43
N GLN A 51 -15.32 -12.69 11.22
CA GLN A 51 -15.31 -12.82 12.67
C GLN A 51 -16.64 -12.40 13.30
N TYR A 52 -17.23 -11.30 12.83
CA TYR A 52 -18.54 -10.83 13.30
C TYR A 52 -19.65 -11.83 12.98
N GLU A 53 -19.65 -12.43 11.79
CA GLU A 53 -20.61 -13.46 11.41
C GLU A 53 -20.45 -14.74 12.24
N ALA A 54 -19.22 -15.10 12.63
CA ALA A 54 -18.93 -16.28 13.43
C ALA A 54 -19.29 -16.11 14.92
N ASP A 55 -18.98 -14.95 15.50
CA ASP A 55 -19.33 -14.60 16.89
C ASP A 55 -19.66 -13.11 17.02
N PRO A 56 -20.93 -12.72 16.83
CA PRO A 56 -21.34 -11.33 16.99
C PRO A 56 -21.14 -10.81 18.42
N THR A 57 -21.11 -11.70 19.42
CA THR A 57 -21.02 -11.31 20.83
C THR A 57 -19.61 -10.95 21.27
N SER A 58 -18.58 -11.36 20.51
CA SER A 58 -17.21 -10.93 20.73
C SER A 58 -16.98 -9.47 20.33
N PHE A 59 -17.89 -8.86 19.57
CA PHE A 59 -17.79 -7.47 19.14
C PHE A 59 -18.44 -6.54 20.16
N ARG A 60 -17.67 -5.55 20.62
CA ARG A 60 -18.20 -4.48 21.47
C ARG A 60 -19.12 -3.58 20.64
N THR A 61 -20.34 -3.38 21.11
CA THR A 61 -21.20 -2.30 20.62
C THR A 61 -20.65 -0.97 21.11
N LEU A 62 -20.33 -0.08 20.16
CA LEU A 62 -19.87 1.27 20.45
C LEU A 62 -21.05 2.24 20.40
N THR A 63 -21.17 3.11 21.40
CA THR A 63 -22.14 4.22 21.34
C THR A 63 -21.60 5.36 20.50
N ARG A 64 -22.46 6.36 20.22
CA ARG A 64 -22.02 7.57 19.52
C ARG A 64 -20.98 8.34 20.32
N GLU A 65 -21.09 8.34 21.65
CA GLU A 65 -20.14 8.96 22.56
C GLU A 65 -18.80 8.20 22.56
N ASP A 66 -18.81 6.87 22.47
CA ASP A 66 -17.57 6.08 22.34
C ASP A 66 -16.77 6.52 21.11
N LEU A 67 -17.43 6.74 19.96
CA LEU A 67 -16.80 7.16 18.71
C LEU A 67 -16.16 8.56 18.75
N GLN A 68 -16.45 9.37 19.78
CA GLN A 68 -15.81 10.69 19.95
C GLN A 68 -14.51 10.62 20.74
N ARG A 69 -14.19 9.47 21.33
CA ARG A 69 -12.95 9.30 22.09
C ARG A 69 -11.76 9.08 21.15
N GLU A 70 -10.69 9.84 21.34
CA GLU A 70 -9.46 9.72 20.53
C GLU A 70 -8.74 8.38 20.74
N ASP A 71 -8.89 7.77 21.93
CA ASP A 71 -8.22 6.55 22.34
C ASP A 71 -8.97 5.26 21.98
N LEU A 72 -10.12 5.36 21.30
CA LEU A 72 -11.05 4.23 21.15
C LEU A 72 -10.44 3.00 20.46
N PHE A 73 -9.54 3.23 19.50
CA PHE A 73 -8.90 2.19 18.71
C PHE A 73 -7.44 1.94 19.10
N ASP A 74 -6.94 2.65 20.12
CA ASP A 74 -5.60 2.39 20.64
C ASP A 74 -5.63 1.07 21.41
N ARG A 75 -4.80 0.11 20.99
CA ARG A 75 -4.67 -1.17 21.71
C ARG A 75 -4.03 -0.91 23.08
N PRO A 76 -4.50 -1.59 24.15
CA PRO A 76 -3.85 -1.53 25.46
C PRO A 76 -2.40 -2.03 25.40
#